data_AF-A0A7X7K9Y3-F1
#
_entry.id   AF-A0A7X7K9Y3-F1
#
_cell.length_a   1.000
_cell.length_b   1.000
_cell.length_c   1.000
_cell.angle_alpha   90.00
_cell.angle_beta   90.00
_cell.angle_gamma   90.00
#
_symmetry.space_group_name_H-M   'P 1'
#
loop_
_entity.id
_entity.type
_entity.pdbx_description
1 polymer ?
#
loop_
_entity_poly.entity_id
_entity_poly.type
_entity_poly.pdbx_seq_one_letter_code
_entity_poly.pdbx_strand_id
1 'polypeptide(L)'
;MTSEGGTRRRGRLSPAMRAFLAVDVVLVLVFVVVLATRGGGGDPDLTAEATETSTSQTDTSSPAGQDATDPGTSPESSASPDPDESPIADPDAPRLFASPSGNILCSIAEDGASCSIAELAEEGLVEDETCDGTVGHVVRVTAEGGAVRPCVEGDPPGAAPNATPVLDYEDSTAAFGYTCTSSRSGIICRHDETGHGFSIARAGSSLF
;
A
#
# COMPACT_ATOMS: atom_id res chain seq x y z
N MET A 1 -1.49 53.34 21.65
CA MET A 1 -0.58 53.02 22.78
C MET A 1 -1.23 51.90 23.58
N THR A 2 -0.41 50.98 24.13
CA THR A 2 -0.71 49.66 24.76
C THR A 2 -0.91 48.54 23.73
N SER A 3 0.06 47.69 23.36
CA SER A 3 1.20 47.03 24.04
C SER A 3 0.79 45.90 24.98
N GLU A 4 0.68 44.69 24.42
CA GLU A 4 0.80 43.37 25.07
C GLU A 4 1.38 42.45 23.99
N GLY A 5 2.41 41.63 24.15
CA GLY A 5 3.05 41.08 25.33
C GLY A 5 3.62 39.72 24.93
N GLY A 6 4.45 39.69 23.87
CA GLY A 6 5.02 38.47 23.29
C GLY A 6 5.97 37.77 24.27
N THR A 7 5.42 36.84 25.05
CA THR A 7 6.21 36.03 25.99
C THR A 7 6.84 34.88 25.21
N ARG A 8 8.01 35.13 24.61
CA ARG A 8 8.90 34.04 24.15
C ARG A 8 9.28 33.22 25.37
N ARG A 9 8.60 32.09 25.59
CA ARG A 9 9.04 31.06 26.53
C ARG A 9 10.41 30.56 26.06
N ARG A 10 11.47 31.11 26.63
CA ARG A 10 12.79 30.46 26.70
C ARG A 10 12.62 29.22 27.58
N GLY A 11 12.07 28.17 26.99
CA GLY A 11 11.99 26.85 27.58
C GLY A 11 13.42 26.39 27.81
N ARG A 12 13.80 26.23 29.08
CA ARG A 12 15.01 25.50 29.43
C ARG A 12 14.85 24.11 28.82
N LEU A 13 15.72 23.75 27.87
CA LEU A 13 15.71 22.40 27.28
C LEU A 13 15.75 21.39 28.42
N SER A 14 14.71 20.54 28.49
CA SER A 14 14.65 19.48 29.48
C SER A 14 15.85 18.54 29.28
N PRO A 15 16.38 17.91 30.35
CA PRO A 15 17.49 16.98 30.24
C PRO A 15 17.18 15.83 29.26
N ALA A 16 15.91 15.43 29.12
CA ALA A 16 15.46 14.46 28.13
C ALA A 16 15.66 14.97 26.68
N MET A 17 15.29 16.22 26.38
CA MET A 17 15.47 16.79 25.03
C MET A 17 16.95 16.97 24.65
N ARG A 18 17.82 17.24 25.64
CA ARG A 18 19.27 17.26 25.42
C ARG A 18 19.83 15.88 25.10
N ALA A 19 19.32 14.84 25.75
CA ALA A 19 19.70 13.46 25.44
C ALA A 19 19.29 13.08 24.02
N PHE A 20 18.06 13.41 23.59
CA PHE A 20 17.62 13.18 22.22
C PHE A 20 18.48 13.93 21.19
N LEU A 21 18.79 15.21 21.42
CA LEU A 21 19.69 15.98 20.55
C LEU A 21 21.11 15.39 20.49
N ALA A 22 21.65 14.92 21.62
CA ALA A 22 22.98 14.30 21.65
C ALA A 22 23.00 12.97 20.88
N VAL A 23 21.97 12.13 21.03
CA VAL A 23 21.83 10.87 20.30
C VAL A 23 21.69 11.13 18.81
N ASP A 24 20.87 12.10 18.42
CA ASP A 24 20.66 12.47 17.01
C ASP A 24 21.97 12.96 16.34
N VAL A 25 22.71 13.85 17.01
CA VAL A 25 24.03 14.32 16.52
C VAL A 25 25.03 13.15 16.36
N VAL A 26 25.04 12.21 17.29
CA VAL A 26 25.89 11.01 17.19
C VAL A 26 25.48 10.13 16.00
N LEU A 27 24.17 9.90 15.80
CA LEU A 27 23.67 9.13 14.67
C LEU A 27 24.01 9.76 13.32
N VAL A 28 23.86 11.09 13.19
CA VAL A 28 24.22 11.82 11.98
C VAL A 28 25.72 11.73 11.69
N LEU A 29 26.57 11.89 12.72
CA LEU A 29 28.02 11.73 12.56
C LEU A 29 28.41 10.32 12.12
N VAL A 30 27.80 9.29 12.71
CA VAL A 30 28.03 7.88 12.32
C VAL A 30 27.60 7.66 10.86
N PHE A 31 26.44 8.17 10.46
CA PHE A 31 25.93 8.05 9.10
C PHE A 31 26.85 8.73 8.07
N VAL A 32 27.34 9.93 8.37
CA VAL A 32 28.30 10.65 7.50
C VAL A 32 29.62 9.88 7.37
N VAL A 33 30.14 9.31 8.45
CA VAL A 33 31.34 8.47 8.41
C VAL A 33 31.10 7.22 7.55
N VAL A 34 29.95 6.57 7.71
CA VAL A 34 29.58 5.40 6.91
C VAL A 34 29.51 5.73 5.41
N LEU A 35 28.88 6.85 5.04
CA LEU A 35 28.84 7.30 3.64
C LEU A 35 30.22 7.67 3.12
N ALA A 36 31.05 8.33 3.91
CA ALA A 36 32.42 8.65 3.53
C ALA A 36 33.29 7.39 3.34
N THR A 37 33.05 6.33 4.11
CA THR A 37 33.75 5.04 3.95
C THR A 37 33.20 4.17 2.81
N ARG A 38 31.94 4.37 2.40
CA ARG A 38 31.33 3.63 1.27
C ARG A 38 31.44 4.36 -0.08
N GLY A 39 31.63 5.68 -0.08
CA GLY A 39 31.74 6.51 -1.29
C GLY A 39 33.10 6.47 -1.99
N GLY A 40 33.95 5.48 -1.68
CA GLY A 40 35.30 5.36 -2.23
C GLY A 40 35.43 4.31 -3.33
N GLY A 41 34.93 4.62 -4.53
CA GLY A 41 35.55 4.19 -5.80
C GLY A 41 35.01 2.92 -6.48
N GLY A 42 34.73 3.07 -7.79
CA GLY A 42 34.95 2.02 -8.79
C GLY A 42 33.77 1.75 -9.73
N ASP A 43 33.77 2.38 -10.90
CA ASP A 43 33.11 1.85 -12.11
C ASP A 43 33.62 0.44 -12.41
N PRO A 44 32.74 -0.45 -12.92
CA PRO A 44 33.03 -0.98 -14.24
C PRO A 44 31.78 -1.03 -15.15
N ASP A 45 31.87 -0.27 -16.23
CA ASP A 45 31.50 -0.72 -17.56
C ASP A 45 32.13 -2.11 -17.80
N LEU A 46 31.36 -3.08 -18.30
CA LEU A 46 31.82 -3.92 -19.41
C LEU A 46 30.67 -4.79 -19.94
N THR A 47 30.52 -4.67 -21.25
CA THR A 47 29.60 -5.32 -22.16
C THR A 47 30.10 -6.72 -22.56
N ALA A 48 29.13 -7.60 -22.85
CA ALA A 48 29.14 -8.70 -23.82
C ALA A 48 29.87 -10.04 -23.55
N GLU A 49 29.07 -11.09 -23.84
CA GLU A 49 29.41 -12.39 -24.48
C GLU A 49 30.28 -13.39 -23.70
N ALA A 50 30.14 -14.72 -23.81
CA ALA A 50 29.16 -15.66 -24.34
C ALA A 50 29.72 -17.07 -24.01
N THR A 51 28.85 -18.10 -23.99
CA THR A 51 29.17 -19.55 -24.17
C THR A 51 29.89 -20.21 -22.95
N GLU A 52 29.65 -21.45 -22.47
CA GLU A 52 29.22 -22.77 -23.00
C GLU A 52 28.54 -23.56 -21.85
N THR A 53 27.38 -24.19 -22.05
CA THR A 53 27.13 -25.61 -22.44
C THR A 53 27.43 -26.69 -21.37
N SER A 54 26.36 -27.46 -21.05
CA SER A 54 26.27 -28.84 -20.54
C SER A 54 26.89 -29.25 -19.20
N THR A 55 26.05 -29.82 -18.33
CA THR A 55 26.03 -31.28 -18.06
C THR A 55 24.75 -31.68 -17.31
N SER A 56 24.12 -32.74 -17.81
CA SER A 56 22.94 -33.44 -17.30
C SER A 56 23.18 -34.11 -15.93
N GLN A 57 22.11 -34.30 -15.15
CA GLN A 57 21.90 -35.55 -14.42
C GLN A 57 20.42 -35.75 -14.06
N THR A 58 19.95 -36.92 -14.51
CA THR A 58 18.70 -37.63 -14.27
C THR A 58 18.49 -37.97 -12.80
N ASP A 59 17.23 -37.96 -12.36
CA ASP A 59 16.71 -39.07 -11.56
C ASP A 59 15.27 -39.40 -11.94
N THR A 60 15.08 -40.68 -12.22
CA THR A 60 13.86 -41.36 -12.63
C THR A 60 13.14 -41.89 -11.41
N SER A 61 11.82 -41.73 -11.34
CA SER A 61 10.91 -42.74 -10.79
C SER A 61 9.48 -42.50 -11.28
N SER A 62 9.06 -43.35 -12.21
CA SER A 62 7.66 -43.68 -12.52
C SER A 62 7.18 -44.74 -11.50
N PRO A 63 5.86 -44.95 -11.31
CA PRO A 63 5.17 -45.89 -12.19
C PRO A 63 3.77 -45.46 -12.66
N ALA A 64 3.45 -45.92 -13.87
CA ALA A 64 2.13 -46.08 -14.48
C ALA A 64 1.11 -46.77 -13.54
N GLY A 65 -0.20 -46.63 -13.69
CA GLY A 65 -1.03 -45.98 -14.71
C GLY A 65 -2.48 -46.37 -14.46
N GLN A 66 -3.42 -45.83 -15.22
CA GLN A 66 -4.59 -46.57 -15.73
C GLN A 66 -5.34 -45.73 -16.77
N ASP A 67 -5.80 -46.49 -17.75
CA ASP A 67 -6.23 -46.14 -19.09
C ASP A 67 -7.75 -45.89 -19.16
N ALA A 68 -8.15 -45.30 -20.29
CA ALA A 68 -9.41 -45.54 -21.01
C ALA A 68 -10.51 -44.45 -20.94
N THR A 69 -10.54 -43.62 -22.01
CA THR A 69 -11.67 -43.33 -22.96
C THR A 69 -13.01 -42.81 -22.41
N ASP A 70 -13.74 -41.83 -22.97
CA ASP A 70 -13.84 -41.12 -24.27
C ASP A 70 -15.01 -40.08 -24.10
N PRO A 71 -15.61 -39.49 -25.14
CA PRO A 71 -15.32 -38.25 -25.86
C PRO A 71 -16.22 -37.04 -25.50
N GLY A 72 -15.75 -35.85 -25.89
CA GLY A 72 -16.53 -34.80 -26.57
C GLY A 72 -17.80 -34.24 -25.90
N THR A 73 -17.69 -33.01 -25.36
CA THR A 73 -18.44 -31.82 -25.81
C THR A 73 -17.94 -30.62 -25.03
N SER A 74 -17.00 -29.90 -25.63
CA SER A 74 -16.64 -28.54 -25.24
C SER A 74 -17.77 -27.61 -25.67
N PRO A 75 -18.38 -26.80 -24.78
CA PRO A 75 -18.76 -25.48 -25.21
C PRO A 75 -17.46 -24.70 -25.38
N GLU A 76 -17.20 -24.26 -26.61
CA GLU A 76 -16.21 -23.24 -26.91
C GLU A 76 -16.40 -22.04 -25.97
N SER A 77 -15.39 -21.77 -25.15
CA SER A 77 -14.98 -20.41 -24.87
C SER A 77 -13.45 -20.42 -24.72
N SER A 78 -12.81 -20.85 -25.80
CA SER A 78 -11.41 -20.53 -26.07
C SER A 78 -11.39 -19.10 -26.60
N ALA A 79 -11.29 -18.13 -25.71
CA ALA A 79 -10.48 -16.95 -25.99
C ALA A 79 -9.15 -17.22 -25.29
N SER A 80 -8.24 -17.89 -25.98
CA SER A 80 -6.84 -17.94 -25.58
C SER A 80 -6.32 -16.51 -25.72
N PRO A 81 -5.92 -15.81 -24.65
CA PRO A 81 -5.31 -14.49 -24.83
C PRO A 81 -4.01 -14.67 -25.60
N ASP A 82 -3.83 -13.87 -26.65
CA ASP A 82 -2.56 -13.74 -27.36
C ASP A 82 -1.47 -13.34 -26.33
N PRO A 83 -0.27 -13.96 -26.36
CA PRO A 83 0.77 -13.73 -25.36
C PRO A 83 1.44 -12.35 -25.44
N ASP A 84 0.99 -11.45 -26.33
CA ASP A 84 1.54 -10.11 -26.56
C ASP A 84 0.57 -8.96 -26.24
N GLU A 85 -0.68 -9.25 -25.82
CA GLU A 85 -1.63 -8.20 -25.44
C GLU A 85 -1.55 -7.99 -23.93
N SER A 86 -0.67 -7.07 -23.50
CA SER A 86 -0.77 -6.51 -22.15
C SER A 86 -2.18 -5.90 -22.02
N PRO A 87 -2.99 -6.30 -21.01
CA PRO A 87 -4.34 -5.79 -20.89
C PRO A 87 -4.30 -4.26 -20.82
N ILE A 88 -4.90 -3.61 -21.81
CA ILE A 88 -5.03 -2.17 -21.82
C ILE A 88 -5.99 -1.82 -20.68
N ALA A 89 -5.46 -1.20 -19.62
CA ALA A 89 -6.28 -0.76 -18.51
C ALA A 89 -7.25 0.32 -19.01
N ASP A 90 -8.55 0.05 -18.94
CA ASP A 90 -9.61 1.01 -19.28
C ASP A 90 -9.45 2.25 -18.38
N PRO A 91 -9.22 3.45 -18.95
CA PRO A 91 -9.02 4.68 -18.17
C PRO A 91 -10.28 5.11 -17.41
N ASP A 92 -11.45 4.69 -17.86
CA ASP A 92 -12.76 5.09 -17.31
C ASP A 92 -13.32 4.05 -16.31
N ALA A 93 -12.64 2.91 -16.15
CA ALA A 93 -13.03 1.88 -15.19
C ALA A 93 -12.48 2.14 -13.77
N PRO A 94 -13.27 1.83 -12.71
CA PRO A 94 -12.81 1.96 -11.34
C PRO A 94 -11.58 1.08 -11.08
N ARG A 95 -10.60 1.62 -10.34
CA ARG A 95 -9.40 0.86 -9.93
C ARG A 95 -9.69 0.18 -8.60
N LEU A 96 -9.68 -1.15 -8.60
CA LEU A 96 -9.79 -1.97 -7.38
C LEU A 96 -8.43 -2.60 -7.08
N PHE A 97 -7.98 -2.52 -5.82
CA PHE A 97 -6.76 -3.18 -5.39
C PHE A 97 -6.79 -3.52 -3.90
N ALA A 98 -6.02 -4.53 -3.51
CA ALA A 98 -5.80 -4.92 -2.13
C ALA A 98 -4.37 -4.64 -1.69
N SER A 99 -4.17 -4.42 -0.39
CA SER A 99 -2.84 -4.47 0.22
C SER A 99 -2.24 -5.88 0.08
N PRO A 100 -0.91 -6.06 0.07
CA PRO A 100 -0.29 -7.38 -0.02
C PRO A 100 -0.65 -8.34 1.12
N SER A 101 -1.03 -7.81 2.29
CA SER A 101 -1.53 -8.64 3.41
C SER A 101 -3.00 -9.08 3.24
N GLY A 102 -3.71 -8.58 2.24
CA GLY A 102 -5.15 -8.80 2.03
C GLY A 102 -6.06 -8.10 3.05
N ASN A 103 -5.49 -7.38 4.03
CA ASN A 103 -6.27 -6.79 5.12
C ASN A 103 -7.02 -5.53 4.69
N ILE A 104 -6.51 -4.78 3.70
CA ILE A 104 -7.12 -3.55 3.21
C ILE A 104 -7.52 -3.74 1.73
N LEU A 105 -8.76 -3.38 1.41
CA LEU A 105 -9.33 -3.35 0.06
C LEU A 105 -9.67 -1.91 -0.28
N CYS A 106 -9.24 -1.44 -1.45
CA CYS A 106 -9.47 -0.07 -1.89
C CYS A 106 -10.08 -0.03 -3.30
N SER A 107 -10.94 0.95 -3.52
CA SER A 107 -11.50 1.31 -4.82
C SER A 107 -11.30 2.80 -5.10
N ILE A 108 -10.83 3.13 -6.30
CA ILE A 108 -10.79 4.50 -6.82
C ILE A 108 -11.77 4.61 -7.98
N ALA A 109 -12.73 5.51 -7.87
CA ALA A 109 -13.76 5.78 -8.88
C ALA A 109 -13.93 7.30 -9.06
N GLU A 110 -14.77 7.69 -10.02
CA GLU A 110 -15.05 9.11 -10.32
C GLU A 110 -15.52 9.91 -9.10
N ASP A 111 -16.28 9.27 -8.20
CA ASP A 111 -16.89 9.90 -7.04
C ASP A 111 -15.96 9.96 -5.82
N GLY A 112 -14.82 9.27 -5.82
CA GLY A 112 -13.88 9.23 -4.71
C GLY A 112 -12.97 8.01 -4.64
N ALA A 113 -12.06 8.03 -3.66
CA ALA A 113 -11.32 6.85 -3.23
C ALA A 113 -11.87 6.35 -1.89
N SER A 114 -12.13 5.05 -1.79
CA SER A 114 -12.66 4.40 -0.59
C SER A 114 -11.83 3.17 -0.26
N CYS A 115 -11.47 3.00 1.00
CA CYS A 115 -10.79 1.80 1.50
C CYS A 115 -11.56 1.20 2.68
N SER A 116 -11.65 -0.12 2.70
CA SER A 116 -12.11 -0.91 3.84
C SER A 116 -10.98 -1.73 4.43
N ILE A 117 -11.00 -1.92 5.75
CA ILE A 117 -10.03 -2.75 6.48
C ILE A 117 -10.76 -3.83 7.28
N ALA A 118 -10.29 -5.07 7.14
CA ALA A 118 -10.93 -6.22 7.75
C ALA A 118 -10.63 -6.32 9.25
N GLU A 119 -9.35 -6.29 9.59
CA GLU A 119 -8.88 -6.35 10.96
C GLU A 119 -8.30 -5.01 11.40
N LEU A 120 -8.96 -4.35 12.35
CA LEU A 120 -8.38 -3.28 13.17
C LEU A 120 -7.83 -3.85 14.48
N ALA A 121 -6.81 -3.19 15.01
CA ALA A 121 -6.38 -3.35 16.38
C ALA A 121 -7.33 -2.57 17.32
N GLU A 122 -7.33 -2.91 18.61
CA GLU A 122 -8.21 -2.28 19.60
C GLU A 122 -7.97 -0.76 19.67
N GLU A 123 -6.72 -0.30 19.54
CA GLU A 123 -6.41 1.14 19.51
C GLU A 123 -6.91 1.88 18.27
N GLY A 124 -7.21 1.15 17.19
CA GLY A 124 -7.69 1.71 15.94
C GLY A 124 -9.20 1.85 15.88
N LEU A 125 -9.93 1.23 16.81
CA LEU A 125 -11.37 1.31 16.90
C LEU A 125 -11.80 2.73 17.26
N VAL A 126 -12.81 3.23 16.55
CA VAL A 126 -13.40 4.54 16.81
C VAL A 126 -14.76 4.30 17.44
N GLU A 127 -14.91 4.69 18.70
CA GLU A 127 -16.20 4.69 19.39
C GLU A 127 -16.99 5.92 18.97
N ASP A 128 -18.17 5.71 18.41
CA ASP A 128 -19.11 6.78 18.07
C ASP A 128 -20.51 6.37 18.58
N GLU A 129 -20.98 7.05 19.64
CA GLU A 129 -22.28 6.75 20.27
C GLU A 129 -23.48 7.07 19.37
N THR A 130 -23.25 7.76 18.24
CA THR A 130 -24.29 8.07 17.25
C THR A 130 -24.34 7.07 16.10
N CYS A 131 -23.40 6.12 16.06
CA CYS A 131 -23.36 5.04 15.09
C CYS A 131 -23.84 3.74 15.74
N ASP A 132 -24.95 3.18 15.25
CA ASP A 132 -25.46 1.88 15.71
C ASP A 132 -24.61 0.69 15.19
N GLY A 133 -23.68 0.97 14.27
CA GLY A 133 -22.70 0.04 13.70
C GLY A 133 -21.24 0.30 14.12
N THR A 134 -20.32 0.13 13.18
CA THR A 134 -18.88 0.33 13.42
C THR A 134 -18.33 1.51 12.62
N VAL A 135 -17.49 2.33 13.26
CA VAL A 135 -16.76 3.43 12.63
C VAL A 135 -15.28 3.08 12.49
N GLY A 136 -14.66 3.51 11.38
CA GLY A 136 -13.21 3.40 11.17
C GLY A 136 -12.77 2.22 10.31
N HIS A 137 -13.62 1.22 10.11
CA HIS A 137 -13.37 0.13 9.14
C HIS A 137 -13.43 0.58 7.69
N VAL A 138 -14.11 1.69 7.41
CA VAL A 138 -14.19 2.29 6.09
C VAL A 138 -13.76 3.74 6.19
N VAL A 139 -12.96 4.17 5.23
CA VAL A 139 -12.54 5.56 5.07
C VAL A 139 -12.69 5.95 3.61
N ARG A 140 -13.23 7.13 3.35
CA ARG A 140 -13.49 7.61 1.99
C ARG A 140 -13.05 9.06 1.86
N VAL A 141 -12.51 9.43 0.71
CA VAL A 141 -12.21 10.81 0.34
C VAL A 141 -12.93 11.20 -0.93
N THR A 142 -13.48 12.41 -0.96
CA THR A 142 -13.99 13.06 -2.17
C THR A 142 -13.33 14.42 -2.39
N ALA A 143 -13.39 14.90 -3.62
CA ALA A 143 -12.93 16.24 -3.98
C ALA A 143 -13.64 17.35 -3.17
N GLU A 144 -14.96 17.25 -3.00
CA GLU A 144 -15.78 18.31 -2.39
C GLU A 144 -15.90 18.20 -0.86
N GLY A 145 -16.04 16.98 -0.34
CA GLY A 145 -16.32 16.70 1.07
C GLY A 145 -15.10 16.38 1.92
N GLY A 146 -13.93 16.24 1.29
CA GLY A 146 -12.71 15.79 1.95
C GLY A 146 -12.79 14.33 2.39
N ALA A 147 -11.98 13.96 3.38
CA ALA A 147 -11.93 12.61 3.90
C ALA A 147 -12.86 12.43 5.11
N VAL A 148 -13.60 11.31 5.14
CA VAL A 148 -14.60 10.98 6.15
C VAL A 148 -14.53 9.49 6.54
N ARG A 149 -15.01 9.19 7.75
CA ARG A 149 -15.22 7.83 8.25
C ARG A 149 -16.71 7.56 8.35
N PRO A 150 -17.33 6.91 7.36
CA PRO A 150 -18.74 6.57 7.44
C PRO A 150 -19.01 5.59 8.60
N CYS A 151 -20.19 5.72 9.19
CA CYS A 151 -20.76 4.68 10.05
C CYS A 151 -21.21 3.51 9.18
N VAL A 152 -20.71 2.31 9.47
CA VAL A 152 -21.06 1.08 8.76
C VAL A 152 -21.97 0.25 9.65
N GLU A 153 -23.24 0.16 9.26
CA GLU A 153 -24.23 -0.68 9.93
C GLU A 153 -23.98 -2.17 9.64
N GLY A 154 -24.07 -3.01 10.67
CA GLY A 154 -23.89 -4.46 10.55
C GLY A 154 -22.46 -4.93 10.81
N ASP A 155 -22.11 -6.09 10.23
CA ASP A 155 -20.79 -6.70 10.42
C ASP A 155 -19.68 -5.88 9.74
N PRO A 156 -18.48 -5.80 10.34
CA PRO A 156 -17.35 -5.14 9.71
C PRO A 156 -16.97 -5.82 8.39
N PRO A 157 -16.40 -5.06 7.43
CA PRO A 157 -15.98 -5.59 6.15
C PRO A 157 -14.97 -6.74 6.34
N GLY A 158 -15.05 -7.74 5.45
CA GLY A 158 -14.11 -8.87 5.45
C GLY A 158 -12.80 -8.54 4.74
N ALA A 159 -11.87 -9.51 4.78
CA ALA A 159 -10.61 -9.45 4.05
C ALA A 159 -10.86 -9.34 2.53
N ALA A 160 -9.89 -8.78 1.82
CA ALA A 160 -9.95 -8.68 0.37
C ALA A 160 -10.08 -10.08 -0.27
N PRO A 161 -10.95 -10.26 -1.27
CA PRO A 161 -11.04 -11.51 -2.01
C PRO A 161 -9.69 -11.89 -2.64
N ASN A 162 -9.37 -13.20 -2.68
CA ASN A 162 -8.09 -13.69 -3.23
C ASN A 162 -7.87 -13.33 -4.72
N ALA A 163 -8.93 -13.01 -5.47
CA ALA A 163 -8.86 -12.62 -6.87
C ALA A 163 -8.67 -11.10 -7.08
N THR A 164 -8.62 -10.31 -6.00
CA THR A 164 -8.41 -8.87 -6.10
C THR A 164 -6.96 -8.57 -6.51
N PRO A 165 -6.72 -7.68 -7.49
CA PRO A 165 -5.37 -7.23 -7.82
C PRO A 165 -4.63 -6.69 -6.59
N VAL A 166 -3.38 -7.08 -6.40
CA VAL A 166 -2.55 -6.61 -5.29
C VAL A 166 -1.75 -5.39 -5.73
N LEU A 167 -1.74 -4.34 -4.89
CA LEU A 167 -0.80 -3.23 -5.03
C LEU A 167 0.35 -3.46 -4.06
N ASP A 168 1.54 -3.75 -4.60
CA ASP A 168 2.73 -4.06 -3.81
C ASP A 168 3.09 -2.94 -2.84
N TYR A 169 3.82 -3.29 -1.78
CA TYR A 169 4.26 -2.28 -0.84
C TYR A 169 5.20 -1.31 -1.53
N GLU A 170 5.04 -0.03 -1.18
CA GLU A 170 5.78 1.11 -1.73
C GLU A 170 5.36 1.50 -3.16
N ASP A 171 4.41 0.77 -3.76
CA ASP A 171 3.81 1.13 -5.04
C ASP A 171 2.59 2.05 -4.89
N SER A 172 2.33 2.79 -5.98
CA SER A 172 1.22 3.72 -6.09
C SER A 172 0.38 3.45 -7.33
N THR A 173 -0.92 3.67 -7.20
CA THR A 173 -1.87 3.67 -8.32
C THR A 173 -2.65 4.98 -8.32
N ALA A 174 -2.97 5.48 -9.51
CA ALA A 174 -3.70 6.73 -9.69
C ALA A 174 -4.84 6.56 -10.70
N ALA A 175 -6.00 7.12 -10.37
CA ALA A 175 -7.17 7.18 -11.25
C ALA A 175 -8.10 8.31 -10.78
N PHE A 176 -8.85 8.90 -11.71
CA PHE A 176 -9.88 9.92 -11.40
C PHE A 176 -9.39 11.10 -10.54
N GLY A 177 -8.11 11.47 -10.62
CA GLY A 177 -7.53 12.56 -9.80
C GLY A 177 -7.23 12.18 -8.34
N TYR A 178 -7.27 10.88 -8.02
CA TYR A 178 -6.84 10.35 -6.73
C TYR A 178 -5.61 9.47 -6.91
N THR A 179 -4.65 9.63 -6.01
CA THR A 179 -3.48 8.77 -5.90
C THR A 179 -3.53 8.02 -4.59
N CYS A 180 -3.42 6.69 -4.66
CA CYS A 180 -3.28 5.82 -3.51
C CYS A 180 -1.93 5.12 -3.51
N THR A 181 -1.28 5.05 -2.35
CA THR A 181 0.01 4.39 -2.13
C THR A 181 -0.13 3.31 -1.08
N SER A 182 0.32 2.10 -1.41
CA SER A 182 0.40 0.98 -0.48
C SER A 182 1.73 1.05 0.27
N SER A 183 1.72 0.88 1.59
CA SER A 183 2.93 0.86 2.41
C SER A 183 2.81 -0.21 3.50
N ARG A 184 3.95 -0.59 4.09
CA ARG A 184 3.97 -1.52 5.22
C ARG A 184 3.22 -0.99 6.45
N SER A 185 3.12 0.33 6.57
CA SER A 185 2.39 1.00 7.65
C SER A 185 0.91 1.21 7.36
N GLY A 186 0.41 0.86 6.17
CA GLY A 186 -0.98 1.09 5.77
C GLY A 186 -1.09 1.66 4.36
N ILE A 187 -2.31 2.05 3.96
CA ILE A 187 -2.58 2.70 2.67
C ILE A 187 -2.84 4.18 2.90
N ILE A 188 -2.31 5.01 2.00
CA ILE A 188 -2.59 6.45 1.95
C ILE A 188 -3.27 6.75 0.63
N CYS A 189 -4.44 7.38 0.67
CA CYS A 189 -5.14 7.86 -0.52
C CYS A 189 -5.34 9.37 -0.43
N ARG A 190 -5.15 10.07 -1.54
CA ARG A 190 -5.25 11.53 -1.62
C ARG A 190 -5.90 11.96 -2.91
N HIS A 191 -6.73 12.98 -2.85
CA HIS A 191 -7.17 13.75 -4.01
C HIS A 191 -6.08 14.76 -4.40
N ASP A 192 -5.56 14.65 -5.61
CA ASP A 192 -4.31 15.31 -6.00
C ASP A 192 -4.41 16.83 -6.06
N GLU A 193 -5.59 17.36 -6.40
CA GLU A 193 -5.81 18.81 -6.53
C GLU A 193 -6.06 19.50 -5.18
N THR A 194 -6.90 18.91 -4.33
CA THR A 194 -7.28 19.53 -3.05
C THR A 194 -6.33 19.16 -1.92
N GLY A 195 -5.57 18.07 -2.07
CA GLY A 195 -4.70 17.54 -1.03
C GLY A 195 -5.44 16.75 0.07
N HIS A 196 -6.78 16.73 0.04
CA HIS A 196 -7.57 15.95 0.97
C HIS A 196 -7.26 14.47 0.84
N GLY A 197 -7.25 13.77 1.96
CA GLY A 197 -6.91 12.36 1.94
C GLY A 197 -7.02 11.69 3.28
N PHE A 198 -6.65 10.43 3.29
CA PHE A 198 -6.61 9.65 4.49
C PHE A 198 -5.43 8.69 4.49
N SER A 199 -5.05 8.26 5.69
CA SER A 199 -4.25 7.06 5.91
C SER A 199 -5.10 6.03 6.65
N ILE A 200 -4.98 4.76 6.28
CA ILE A 200 -5.68 3.65 6.96
C ILE A 200 -4.71 2.48 7.21
N ALA A 201 -4.74 1.97 8.44
CA ALA A 201 -3.90 0.88 8.90
C ALA A 201 -4.61 0.11 10.02
N ARG A 202 -4.01 -1.00 10.47
CA ARG A 202 -4.53 -1.76 11.63
C ARG A 202 -4.65 -0.89 12.89
N ALA A 203 -3.70 0.03 13.08
CA ALA A 203 -3.69 0.96 14.21
C ALA A 203 -4.73 2.10 14.10
N GLY A 204 -5.56 2.11 13.06
CA GLY A 204 -6.60 3.11 12.84
C GLY A 204 -6.40 3.95 11.58
N SER A 205 -7.13 5.06 11.51
CA SER A 205 -7.12 5.96 10.35
C SER A 205 -6.95 7.43 10.74
N SER A 206 -6.28 8.18 9.87
CA SER A 206 -6.15 9.63 9.96
C SER A 206 -6.69 10.29 8.70
N LEU A 207 -7.25 11.49 8.84
CA LEU A 207 -7.88 12.28 7.77
C LEU A 207 -7.14 13.61 7.68
N PHE A 208 -6.91 14.11 6.47
CA PHE A 208 -6.20 15.38 6.22
C PHE A 208 -6.75 16.11 5.00
#